data_AF-A0A1S1Z1L2-F1
#
_entry.id   AF-A0A1S1Z1L2-F1
#
_cell.length_a   1.000
_cell.length_b   1.000
_cell.length_c   1.000
_cell.angle_alpha   90.00
_cell.angle_beta   90.00
_cell.angle_gamma   90.00
#
_symmetry.space_group_name_H-M   'P 1'
#
loop_
_entity.id
_entity.type
_entity.pdbx_description
1 polymer ?
#
loop_
_entity_poly.entity_id
_entity_poly.type
_entity_poly.pdbx_seq_one_letter_code
_entity_poly.pdbx_strand_id
1 'polypeptide(L)'
;MPIVVIAQAIISSISIPTEADNINIHMKDGELISLTKRELKQKHSTPTDIVYKRDKEYHNIAVADIDYIRYESLDTYDKTVNFIDEYNIMVKELDQHVLDYYNTKRYKKSRTSQTLAVAGWTLAVAGNPLFWAVAPIPTTQAALTMKKVDKAYVLNGSEWKACKKFQKEKIKDLKAKAKLKEENGVTSEEEKKSPLMPTNNQELEQNLETK
;
A
#
# COMPACT_ATOMS: atom_id res chain seq x y z
N MET A 1 12.10 -31.89 -9.25
CA MET A 1 11.65 -31.32 -7.96
C MET A 1 12.41 -30.06 -7.50
N PRO A 2 13.76 -29.94 -7.57
CA PRO A 2 14.43 -28.72 -7.09
C PRO A 2 14.11 -27.47 -7.94
N ILE A 3 13.93 -27.64 -9.26
CA ILE A 3 13.62 -26.55 -10.19
C ILE A 3 12.27 -25.89 -9.90
N VAL A 4 11.26 -26.68 -9.49
CA VAL A 4 9.91 -26.16 -9.16
C VAL A 4 9.94 -25.33 -7.88
N VAL A 5 10.71 -25.77 -6.86
CA VAL A 5 10.87 -25.04 -5.60
C VAL A 5 11.63 -23.73 -5.81
N ILE A 6 12.67 -23.75 -6.65
CA ILE A 6 13.45 -22.56 -7.01
C ILE A 6 12.59 -21.59 -7.84
N ALA A 7 11.82 -22.07 -8.81
CA ALA A 7 10.89 -21.25 -9.58
C ALA A 7 9.78 -20.65 -8.70
N GLN A 8 9.19 -21.41 -7.77
CA GLN A 8 8.24 -20.88 -6.78
C GLN A 8 8.88 -19.84 -5.86
N ALA A 9 10.14 -20.04 -5.45
CA ALA A 9 10.87 -19.07 -4.65
C ALA A 9 11.12 -17.76 -5.43
N ILE A 10 11.51 -17.86 -6.70
CA ILE A 10 11.70 -16.71 -7.59
C ILE A 10 10.37 -16.00 -7.86
N ILE A 11 9.30 -16.72 -8.22
CA ILE A 11 7.96 -16.17 -8.42
C ILE A 11 7.39 -15.55 -7.12
N SER A 12 7.71 -16.11 -5.95
CA SER A 12 7.30 -15.55 -4.65
C SER A 12 8.09 -14.30 -4.24
N SER A 13 9.31 -14.15 -4.77
CA SER A 13 10.24 -13.05 -4.49
C SER A 13 10.17 -11.92 -5.51
N ILE A 14 9.59 -12.17 -6.69
CA ILE A 14 9.08 -11.11 -7.57
C ILE A 14 7.98 -10.41 -6.76
N SER A 15 8.34 -9.25 -6.24
CA SER A 15 7.44 -8.31 -5.56
C SER A 15 6.43 -7.79 -6.58
N ILE A 16 5.39 -8.58 -6.85
CA ILE A 16 4.21 -8.10 -7.58
C ILE A 16 3.69 -6.91 -6.76
N PRO A 17 3.67 -5.69 -7.32
CA PRO A 17 3.12 -4.52 -6.63
C PRO A 17 1.65 -4.82 -6.33
N THR A 18 1.34 -5.03 -5.06
CA THR A 18 -0.04 -5.25 -4.61
C THR A 18 -0.71 -3.93 -4.27
N GLU A 19 -2.04 -3.89 -4.21
CA GLU A 19 -2.82 -2.73 -3.74
C GLU A 19 -2.32 -2.19 -2.37
N ALA A 20 -1.63 -3.02 -1.58
CA ALA A 20 -0.94 -2.63 -0.35
C ALA A 20 0.18 -1.60 -0.52
N ASP A 21 0.84 -1.54 -1.68
CA ASP A 21 1.93 -0.60 -1.98
C ASP A 21 1.46 0.63 -2.77
N ASN A 22 0.16 0.67 -3.09
CA ASN A 22 -0.46 1.72 -3.89
C ASN A 22 -1.23 2.73 -3.02
N ILE A 23 -1.46 3.88 -3.61
CA ILE A 23 -2.37 4.92 -3.13
C ILE A 23 -3.70 4.64 -3.81
N ASN A 24 -4.74 4.34 -3.02
CA ASN A 24 -6.06 4.05 -3.55
C ASN A 24 -6.91 5.33 -3.46
N ILE A 25 -7.11 5.97 -4.61
CA ILE A 25 -7.91 7.19 -4.76
C ILE A 25 -9.32 6.78 -5.14
N HIS A 26 -10.29 7.12 -4.30
CA HIS A 26 -11.70 6.89 -4.57
C HIS A 26 -12.30 8.18 -5.14
N MET A 27 -12.81 8.10 -6.36
CA MET A 27 -13.49 9.21 -7.06
C MET A 27 -14.96 9.29 -6.62
N LYS A 28 -15.57 10.47 -6.74
CA LYS A 28 -17.00 10.69 -6.45
C LYS A 28 -17.92 9.85 -7.33
N ASP A 29 -17.47 9.54 -8.55
CA ASP A 29 -18.19 8.72 -9.52
C ASP A 29 -18.14 7.21 -9.20
N GLY A 30 -17.46 6.83 -8.11
CA GLY A 30 -17.31 5.44 -7.68
C GLY A 30 -16.10 4.72 -8.29
N GLU A 31 -15.36 5.38 -9.19
CA GLU A 31 -14.12 4.83 -9.77
C GLU A 31 -12.99 4.75 -8.73
N LEU A 32 -12.20 3.67 -8.80
CA LEU A 32 -11.03 3.46 -7.96
C LEU A 32 -9.75 3.56 -8.80
N ILE A 33 -8.97 4.61 -8.55
CA ILE A 33 -7.65 4.79 -9.17
C ILE A 33 -6.57 4.38 -8.17
N SER A 34 -5.96 3.22 -8.42
CA SER A 34 -4.80 2.74 -7.65
C SER A 34 -3.51 3.23 -8.31
N LEU A 35 -2.72 4.05 -7.61
CA LEU A 35 -1.48 4.65 -8.11
C LEU A 35 -0.27 4.16 -7.30
N THR A 36 0.80 3.78 -7.98
CA THR A 36 2.07 3.54 -7.29
C THR A 36 2.79 4.86 -6.97
N LYS A 37 3.64 4.89 -5.94
CA LYS A 37 4.48 6.06 -5.64
C LYS A 37 5.34 6.53 -6.84
N ARG A 38 5.73 5.61 -7.73
CA ARG A 38 6.58 5.92 -8.90
C ARG A 38 5.80 6.60 -10.03
N GLU A 39 4.52 6.30 -10.14
CA GLU A 39 3.61 6.89 -11.12
C GLU A 39 3.27 8.34 -10.76
N LEU A 40 3.25 8.66 -9.47
CA LEU A 40 2.90 10.00 -8.99
C LEU A 40 3.98 11.04 -9.34
N LYS A 41 3.60 12.09 -10.06
CA LYS A 41 4.51 13.15 -10.52
C LYS A 41 4.25 14.45 -9.75
N GLN A 42 4.75 14.49 -8.52
CA GLN A 42 4.60 15.65 -7.62
C GLN A 42 5.04 16.97 -8.26
N LYS A 43 6.12 16.96 -9.06
CA LYS A 43 6.63 18.17 -9.74
C LYS A 43 5.73 18.72 -10.85
N HIS A 44 4.80 17.92 -11.35
CA HIS A 44 3.88 18.31 -12.42
C HIS A 44 2.44 18.48 -11.90
N SER A 45 2.20 18.19 -10.63
CA SER A 45 0.88 18.36 -10.02
C SER A 45 0.68 19.82 -9.63
N THR A 46 -0.53 20.32 -9.85
CA THR A 46 -0.98 21.66 -9.49
C THR A 46 -1.98 21.54 -8.35
N PRO A 47 -2.27 22.63 -7.59
CA PRO A 47 -3.26 22.62 -6.52
C PRO A 47 -4.65 22.10 -6.92
N THR A 48 -4.96 22.10 -8.22
CA THR A 48 -6.23 21.66 -8.81
C THR A 48 -6.17 20.26 -9.39
N ASP A 49 -4.99 19.78 -9.79
CA ASP A 49 -4.83 18.56 -10.59
C ASP A 49 -3.65 17.71 -10.11
N ILE A 50 -3.92 16.44 -9.83
CA ILE A 50 -2.90 15.44 -9.54
C ILE A 50 -2.49 14.77 -10.84
N VAL A 51 -1.21 14.89 -11.20
CA VAL A 51 -0.65 14.28 -12.42
C VAL A 51 0.05 12.98 -12.08
N TYR A 52 -0.34 11.91 -12.77
CA TYR A 52 0.34 10.62 -12.69
C TYR A 52 0.73 10.11 -14.08
N LYS A 53 1.79 9.31 -14.13
CA LYS A 53 2.34 8.76 -15.37
C LYS A 53 2.14 7.24 -15.41
N ARG A 54 1.36 6.74 -16.36
CA ARG A 54 1.12 5.31 -16.61
C ARG A 54 1.37 5.02 -18.09
N ASP A 55 2.01 3.90 -18.40
CA ASP A 55 2.27 3.47 -19.79
C ASP A 55 2.90 4.53 -20.72
N LYS A 56 3.76 5.37 -20.12
CA LYS A 56 4.44 6.53 -20.75
C LYS A 56 3.54 7.75 -21.04
N GLU A 57 2.25 7.67 -20.76
CA GLU A 57 1.30 8.77 -20.88
C GLU A 57 1.10 9.50 -19.54
N TYR A 58 0.73 10.77 -19.62
CA TYR A 58 0.38 11.58 -18.45
C TYR A 58 -1.14 11.67 -18.34
N HIS A 59 -1.65 11.35 -17.17
CA HIS A 59 -3.06 11.45 -16.83
C HIS A 59 -3.22 12.45 -15.69
N ASN A 60 -4.29 13.24 -15.76
CA ASN A 60 -4.60 14.25 -14.78
C ASN A 60 -5.90 13.84 -14.06
N ILE A 61 -5.89 13.92 -12.74
CA ILE A 61 -7.06 13.73 -11.89
C ILE A 61 -7.37 15.08 -11.26
N ALA A 62 -8.57 15.61 -11.49
CA ALA A 62 -9.00 16.82 -10.83
C ALA A 62 -9.23 16.54 -9.34
N VAL A 63 -8.66 17.37 -8.47
CA VAL A 63 -8.78 17.22 -7.01
C VAL A 63 -10.25 17.29 -6.56
N ALA A 64 -11.07 18.08 -7.27
CA ALA A 64 -12.49 18.24 -6.98
C ALA A 64 -13.31 16.94 -7.16
N ASP A 65 -12.83 16.02 -7.96
CA ASP A 65 -13.52 14.76 -8.29
C ASP A 65 -13.13 13.62 -7.33
N ILE A 66 -12.16 13.87 -6.45
CA ILE A 66 -11.72 12.93 -5.42
C ILE A 66 -12.67 13.02 -4.22
N ASP A 67 -13.16 11.87 -3.76
CA ASP A 67 -13.99 11.76 -2.56
C ASP A 67 -13.10 11.53 -1.33
N TYR A 68 -12.30 10.45 -1.33
CA TYR A 68 -11.32 10.18 -0.29
C TYR A 68 -10.14 9.34 -0.78
N ILE A 69 -9.04 9.40 -0.02
CA ILE A 69 -7.86 8.57 -0.27
C ILE A 69 -7.73 7.54 0.85
N ARG A 70 -7.58 6.26 0.47
CA ARG A 70 -7.36 5.16 1.39
C ARG A 70 -5.95 4.60 1.23
N TYR A 71 -5.30 4.38 2.37
CA TYR A 71 -4.00 3.71 2.42
C TYR A 71 -4.12 2.34 3.05
N GLU A 72 -3.43 1.37 2.47
CA GLU A 72 -3.36 0.01 3.00
C GLU A 72 -2.05 -0.29 3.77
N SER A 73 -1.10 0.64 3.73
CA SER A 73 0.24 0.52 4.30
C SER A 73 0.70 1.82 4.94
N LEU A 74 1.21 1.72 6.17
CA LEU A 74 1.81 2.85 6.88
C LEU A 74 3.04 3.39 6.15
N ASP A 75 3.80 2.54 5.46
CA ASP A 75 4.99 2.97 4.71
C ASP A 75 4.63 3.84 3.49
N THR A 76 3.45 3.62 2.90
CA THR A 76 2.91 4.41 1.78
C THR A 76 2.34 5.72 2.31
N TYR A 77 1.57 5.66 3.39
CA TYR A 77 1.05 6.82 4.10
C TYR A 77 2.17 7.80 4.47
N ASP A 78 3.18 7.37 5.26
CA ASP A 78 4.27 8.23 5.71
C ASP A 78 5.05 8.94 4.59
N LYS A 79 5.04 8.39 3.38
CA LYS A 79 5.78 8.91 2.23
C LYS A 79 4.96 9.85 1.35
N THR A 80 3.64 9.83 1.46
CA THR A 80 2.73 10.47 0.50
C THR A 80 1.69 11.35 1.16
N VAL A 81 1.47 11.20 2.47
CA VAL A 81 0.49 12.01 3.23
C VAL A 81 0.80 13.51 3.16
N ASN A 82 2.05 13.93 3.39
CA ASN A 82 2.42 15.35 3.31
C ASN A 82 2.10 15.97 1.94
N PHE A 83 2.26 15.20 0.87
CA PHE A 83 1.93 15.67 -0.47
C PHE A 83 0.42 15.81 -0.64
N ILE A 84 -0.37 14.90 -0.07
CA ILE A 84 -1.83 14.91 -0.21
C ILE A 84 -2.48 15.96 0.71
N ASP A 85 -1.92 16.19 1.90
CA ASP A 85 -2.35 17.24 2.83
C ASP A 85 -2.22 18.64 2.21
N GLU A 86 -1.25 18.86 1.31
CA GLU A 86 -1.10 20.11 0.54
C GLU A 86 -2.32 20.42 -0.37
N TYR A 87 -3.11 19.41 -0.74
CA TYR A 87 -4.29 19.55 -1.59
C TYR A 87 -5.62 19.54 -0.82
N ASN A 88 -5.57 19.51 0.53
CA ASN A 88 -6.75 19.53 1.41
C ASN A 88 -7.78 18.42 1.11
N ILE A 89 -7.30 17.26 0.64
CA ILE A 89 -8.13 16.09 0.33
C ILE A 89 -8.39 15.31 1.62
N MET A 90 -9.62 14.80 1.79
CA MET A 90 -9.96 13.97 2.94
C MET A 90 -9.24 12.61 2.88
N VAL A 91 -8.22 12.43 3.70
CA VAL A 91 -7.54 11.15 3.88
C VAL A 91 -8.31 10.30 4.89
N LYS A 92 -8.74 9.10 4.49
CA LYS A 92 -9.38 8.17 5.41
C LYS A 92 -8.36 7.66 6.43
N GLU A 93 -8.76 7.62 7.69
CA GLU A 93 -7.92 7.08 8.76
C GLU A 93 -7.45 5.64 8.45
N LEU A 94 -6.19 5.35 8.79
CA LEU A 94 -5.64 4.01 8.60
C LEU A 94 -6.35 3.01 9.51
N ASP A 95 -6.68 1.84 8.95
CA ASP A 95 -7.22 0.74 9.73
C ASP A 95 -6.27 0.37 10.89
N GLN A 96 -6.82 0.16 12.09
CA GLN A 96 -6.07 -0.19 13.31
C GLN A 96 -5.09 -1.34 13.08
N HIS A 97 -5.53 -2.39 12.37
CA HIS A 97 -4.67 -3.53 12.04
C HIS A 97 -3.40 -3.13 11.26
N VAL A 98 -3.49 -2.15 10.35
CA VAL A 98 -2.35 -1.64 9.58
C VAL A 98 -1.39 -0.92 10.51
N LEU A 99 -1.91 -0.07 11.40
CA LEU A 99 -1.12 0.62 12.41
C LEU A 99 -0.38 -0.40 13.29
N ASP A 100 -1.09 -1.40 13.81
CA ASP A 100 -0.55 -2.45 14.67
C ASP A 100 0.56 -3.24 13.95
N TYR A 101 0.31 -3.66 12.71
CA TYR A 101 1.25 -4.47 11.95
C TYR A 101 2.55 -3.70 11.67
N TYR A 102 2.46 -2.50 11.10
CA TYR A 102 3.64 -1.76 10.64
C TYR A 102 4.44 -1.18 11.81
N ASN A 103 3.78 -0.68 12.87
CA ASN A 103 4.49 -0.21 14.06
C ASN A 103 5.20 -1.36 14.78
N THR A 104 4.54 -2.52 14.96
CA THR A 104 5.17 -3.69 15.58
C THR A 104 6.33 -4.23 14.72
N LYS A 105 6.20 -4.22 13.39
CA LYS A 105 7.28 -4.61 12.47
C LYS A 105 8.49 -3.68 12.59
N ARG A 106 8.27 -2.36 12.58
CA ARG A 106 9.33 -1.34 12.73
C ARG A 106 10.00 -1.44 14.10
N TYR A 107 9.22 -1.62 15.16
CA TYR A 107 9.72 -1.80 16.52
C TYR A 107 10.66 -3.00 16.62
N LYS A 108 10.23 -4.17 16.13
CA LYS A 108 11.05 -5.40 16.16
C LYS A 108 12.31 -5.26 15.31
N LYS A 109 12.21 -4.65 14.13
CA LYS A 109 13.39 -4.35 13.28
C LYS A 109 14.40 -3.48 14.02
N SER A 110 13.93 -2.43 14.70
CA SER A 110 14.83 -1.58 15.46
C SER A 110 15.45 -2.30 16.66
N ARG A 111 14.70 -3.13 17.39
CA ARG A 111 15.27 -3.96 18.46
C ARG A 111 16.40 -4.86 17.95
N THR A 112 16.25 -5.46 16.77
CA THR A 112 17.33 -6.23 16.13
C THR A 112 18.52 -5.33 15.77
N SER A 113 18.29 -4.13 15.22
CA SER A 113 19.36 -3.16 14.95
C SER A 113 20.06 -2.70 16.24
N GLN A 114 19.34 -2.54 17.36
CA GLN A 114 19.93 -2.23 18.67
C GLN A 114 20.84 -3.35 19.16
N THR A 115 20.41 -4.62 19.03
CA THR A 115 21.26 -5.76 19.41
C THR A 115 22.52 -5.83 18.57
N LEU A 116 22.43 -5.54 17.26
CA LEU A 116 23.58 -5.46 16.37
C LEU A 116 24.50 -4.27 16.71
N ALA A 117 23.92 -3.13 17.11
CA ALA A 117 24.70 -1.98 17.56
C ALA A 117 25.50 -2.31 18.82
N VAL A 118 24.87 -2.92 19.83
CA VAL A 118 25.56 -3.35 21.05
C VAL A 118 26.67 -4.36 20.70
N ALA A 119 26.38 -5.38 19.90
CA ALA A 119 27.40 -6.34 19.48
C ALA A 119 28.55 -5.68 18.71
N GLY A 120 28.25 -4.73 17.81
CA GLY A 120 29.24 -3.97 17.05
C GLY A 120 30.15 -3.13 17.95
N TRP A 121 29.57 -2.43 18.93
CA TRP A 121 30.33 -1.67 19.93
C TRP A 121 31.16 -2.58 20.85
N THR A 122 30.63 -3.73 21.27
CA THR A 122 31.39 -4.70 22.06
C THR A 122 32.59 -5.25 21.28
N LEU A 123 32.42 -5.59 19.99
CA LEU A 123 33.53 -6.03 19.12
C LEU A 123 34.55 -4.91 18.86
N ALA A 124 34.08 -3.68 18.75
CA ALA A 124 34.90 -2.47 18.62
C ALA A 124 35.79 -2.23 19.85
N VAL A 125 35.28 -2.46 21.05
CA VAL A 125 36.01 -2.22 22.30
C VAL A 125 36.88 -3.42 22.70
N ALA A 126 36.37 -4.65 22.57
CA ALA A 126 37.02 -5.85 23.09
C ALA A 126 37.80 -6.66 22.04
N GLY A 127 37.48 -6.51 20.75
CA GLY A 127 37.98 -7.39 19.70
C GLY A 127 38.95 -6.72 18.73
N ASN A 128 38.47 -5.74 17.96
CA ASN A 128 39.26 -5.07 16.93
C ASN A 128 38.78 -3.62 16.69
N PRO A 129 39.68 -2.61 16.76
CA PRO A 129 39.37 -1.21 16.52
C PRO A 129 38.73 -0.90 15.17
N LEU A 130 38.94 -1.73 14.13
CA LEU A 130 38.31 -1.55 12.81
C LEU A 130 36.78 -1.55 12.88
N PHE A 131 36.17 -2.20 13.88
CA PHE A 131 34.72 -2.19 14.06
C PHE A 131 34.17 -0.82 14.50
N TRP A 132 35.01 0.12 14.94
CA TRP A 132 34.59 1.50 15.23
C TRP A 132 34.05 2.21 13.99
N ALA A 133 34.55 1.86 12.80
CA ALA A 133 34.06 2.44 11.55
C ALA A 133 32.64 1.97 11.19
N VAL A 134 32.25 0.77 11.63
CA VAL A 134 31.00 0.10 11.20
C VAL A 134 29.92 0.13 12.29
N ALA A 135 30.30 0.15 13.57
CA ALA A 135 29.38 0.17 14.72
C ALA A 135 28.35 1.33 14.73
N PRO A 136 28.65 2.55 14.21
CA PRO A 136 27.66 3.62 14.14
C PRO A 136 26.49 3.35 13.20
N ILE A 137 26.65 2.52 12.17
CA ILE A 137 25.62 2.24 11.15
C ILE A 137 24.37 1.57 11.77
N PRO A 138 24.46 0.42 12.47
CA PRO A 138 23.29 -0.17 13.12
C PRO A 138 22.72 0.74 14.23
N THR A 139 23.56 1.55 14.88
CA THR A 139 23.14 2.50 15.92
C THR A 139 22.23 3.59 15.34
N THR A 140 22.65 4.23 14.25
CA THR A 140 21.86 5.26 13.56
C THR A 140 20.57 4.68 12.97
N GLN A 141 20.63 3.50 12.36
CA GLN A 141 19.45 2.80 11.85
C GLN A 141 18.43 2.48 12.96
N ALA A 142 18.89 2.01 14.12
CA ALA A 142 18.03 1.73 15.27
C ALA A 142 17.33 3.01 15.78
N ALA A 143 18.11 4.08 15.97
CA ALA A 143 17.61 5.35 16.49
C ALA A 143 16.58 5.98 15.55
N LEU A 144 16.89 6.07 14.26
CA LEU A 144 15.96 6.64 13.26
C LEU A 144 14.69 5.81 13.12
N THR A 145 14.80 4.48 13.19
CA THR A 145 13.62 3.62 13.08
C THR A 145 12.74 3.72 14.32
N MET A 146 13.31 3.78 15.53
CA MET A 146 12.54 3.91 16.79
C MET A 146 11.83 5.24 16.93
N LYS A 147 12.39 6.33 16.39
CA LYS A 147 11.70 7.62 16.36
C LYS A 147 10.41 7.61 15.53
N LYS A 148 10.31 6.70 14.55
CA LYS A 148 9.16 6.56 13.66
C LYS A 148 8.16 5.48 14.10
N VAL A 149 8.35 4.90 15.28
CA VAL A 149 7.46 3.89 15.83
C VAL A 149 6.55 4.56 16.83
N ASP A 150 5.25 4.46 16.58
CA ASP A 150 4.27 4.75 17.62
C ASP A 150 4.13 3.51 18.52
N LYS A 151 4.46 3.69 19.81
CA LYS A 151 4.45 2.60 20.80
C LYS A 151 3.05 2.22 21.24
N ALA A 152 2.04 3.06 21.04
CA ALA A 152 0.66 2.75 21.38
C ALA A 152 0.12 1.55 20.58
N TYR A 153 0.64 1.37 19.36
CA TYR A 153 0.24 0.31 18.42
C TYR A 153 1.20 -0.89 18.41
N VAL A 154 2.10 -1.01 19.39
CA VAL A 154 3.05 -2.13 19.44
C VAL A 154 2.41 -3.31 20.16
N LEU A 155 2.18 -4.37 19.41
CA LEU A 155 1.56 -5.61 19.89
C LEU A 155 2.54 -6.49 20.66
N ASN A 156 1.99 -7.27 21.59
CA ASN A 156 2.71 -8.29 22.32
C ASN A 156 3.08 -9.50 21.44
N GLY A 157 3.91 -10.41 21.96
CA GLY A 157 4.46 -11.53 21.19
C GLY A 157 3.40 -12.48 20.58
N SER A 158 2.34 -12.77 21.33
CA SER A 158 1.20 -13.62 20.89
C SER A 158 0.34 -12.90 19.85
N GLU A 159 -0.08 -11.67 20.14
CA GLU A 159 -0.87 -10.80 19.27
C GLU A 159 -0.17 -10.54 17.94
N TRP A 160 1.15 -10.30 17.98
CA TRP A 160 1.96 -10.13 16.77
C TRP A 160 1.91 -11.35 15.85
N LYS A 161 1.92 -12.57 16.41
CA LYS A 161 1.84 -13.79 15.60
C LYS A 161 0.49 -13.88 14.88
N ALA A 162 -0.60 -13.52 15.56
CA ALA A 162 -1.94 -13.49 15.00
C ALA A 162 -2.06 -12.41 13.91
N CYS A 163 -1.66 -11.17 14.20
CA CYS A 163 -1.64 -10.06 13.25
C CYS A 163 -0.76 -10.37 12.02
N LYS A 164 0.42 -10.97 12.22
CA LYS A 164 1.29 -11.40 11.11
C LYS A 164 0.65 -12.50 10.25
N LYS A 165 -0.15 -13.39 10.82
CA LYS A 165 -0.89 -14.42 10.08
C LYS A 165 -2.00 -13.78 9.25
N PHE A 166 -2.81 -12.91 9.86
CA PHE A 166 -3.85 -12.16 9.17
C PHE A 166 -3.30 -11.33 8.01
N GLN A 167 -2.21 -10.58 8.22
CA GLN A 167 -1.60 -9.79 7.15
C GLN A 167 -1.05 -10.67 6.02
N LYS A 168 -0.54 -11.87 6.32
CA LYS A 168 -0.10 -12.82 5.28
C LYS A 168 -1.28 -13.33 4.45
N GLU A 169 -2.42 -13.58 5.08
CA GLU A 169 -3.65 -14.00 4.40
C GLU A 169 -4.17 -12.86 3.51
N LYS A 170 -4.29 -11.63 4.05
CA LYS A 170 -4.63 -10.43 3.28
C LYS A 170 -3.75 -10.26 2.05
N ILE A 171 -2.43 -10.37 2.20
CA ILE A 171 -1.49 -10.25 1.05
C ILE A 171 -1.68 -11.39 0.04
N LYS A 172 -1.97 -12.62 0.48
CA LYS A 172 -2.26 -13.72 -0.45
C LYS A 172 -3.51 -13.44 -1.26
N ASP A 173 -4.56 -12.93 -0.61
CA ASP A 173 -5.82 -12.59 -1.28
C ASP A 173 -5.63 -11.45 -2.28
N LEU A 174 -4.87 -10.42 -1.90
CA LEU A 174 -4.51 -9.32 -2.81
C LEU A 174 -3.67 -9.81 -4.01
N LYS A 175 -2.73 -10.73 -3.78
CA LYS A 175 -1.96 -11.35 -4.88
C LYS A 175 -2.83 -12.21 -5.79
N ALA A 176 -3.80 -12.94 -5.23
CA ALA A 176 -4.73 -13.74 -6.02
C ALA A 176 -5.62 -12.83 -6.89
N LYS A 177 -6.13 -11.73 -6.32
CA LYS A 177 -6.89 -10.71 -7.07
C LYS A 177 -6.06 -10.06 -8.17
N ALA A 178 -4.81 -9.71 -7.90
CA ALA A 178 -3.92 -9.12 -8.90
C ALA A 178 -3.65 -10.09 -10.06
N LYS A 179 -3.40 -11.37 -9.78
CA LYS A 179 -3.23 -12.40 -10.81
C LYS A 179 -4.47 -12.62 -11.65
N LEU A 180 -5.65 -12.65 -11.03
CA LEU A 180 -6.92 -12.75 -11.76
C LEU A 180 -7.15 -11.53 -12.68
N LYS A 181 -6.76 -10.33 -12.25
CA LYS A 181 -6.82 -9.12 -13.10
C LYS A 181 -5.86 -9.21 -14.30
N GLU A 182 -4.64 -9.74 -14.09
CA GLU A 182 -3.67 -9.96 -15.17
C GLU A 182 -4.11 -11.06 -16.15
N GLU A 183 -4.63 -12.19 -15.65
CA GLU A 183 -5.07 -13.33 -16.46
C GLU A 183 -6.35 -13.06 -17.25
N ASN A 184 -7.26 -12.25 -16.72
CA ASN A 184 -8.46 -11.81 -17.43
C ASN A 184 -8.18 -10.69 -18.45
N GLY A 185 -6.94 -10.24 -18.62
CA GLY A 185 -6.60 -9.19 -19.59
C GLY A 185 -7.30 -7.85 -19.35
N VAL A 186 -7.81 -7.61 -18.14
CA VAL A 186 -8.49 -6.35 -17.82
C VAL A 186 -7.45 -5.30 -17.43
N THR A 187 -6.76 -4.77 -18.43
CA THR A 187 -6.26 -3.39 -18.38
C THR A 187 -7.47 -2.47 -18.33
N SER A 188 -7.99 -2.18 -17.13
CA SER A 188 -8.85 -1.01 -16.77
C SER A 188 -9.97 -0.54 -17.73
N GLU A 189 -10.33 -1.26 -18.79
CA GLU A 189 -11.29 -0.83 -19.82
C GLU A 189 -12.66 -1.51 -19.67
N GLU A 190 -12.78 -2.60 -18.88
CA GLU A 190 -14.01 -3.41 -18.85
C GLU A 190 -14.93 -3.24 -17.62
N GLU A 191 -14.65 -2.35 -16.67
CA GLU A 191 -15.72 -1.91 -15.73
C GLU A 191 -16.71 -0.92 -16.37
N LYS A 192 -16.59 -0.63 -17.68
CA LYS A 192 -17.57 0.16 -18.46
C LYS A 192 -18.73 -0.64 -19.05
N LYS A 193 -18.84 -1.96 -18.85
CA LYS A 193 -20.01 -2.73 -19.30
C LYS A 193 -20.39 -3.84 -18.32
N SER A 194 -21.03 -3.47 -17.21
CA SER A 194 -22.10 -4.32 -16.70
C SER A 194 -23.35 -4.11 -17.60
N PRO A 195 -24.11 -5.17 -17.91
CA PRO A 195 -25.15 -5.12 -18.93
C PRO A 195 -26.28 -4.21 -18.48
N LEU A 196 -26.70 -3.30 -19.38
CA LEU A 196 -28.01 -2.67 -19.36
C LEU A 196 -29.06 -3.76 -19.06
N MET A 197 -29.59 -3.76 -17.84
CA MET A 197 -30.88 -4.36 -17.57
C MET A 197 -31.88 -3.64 -18.47
N PRO A 198 -32.64 -4.32 -19.34
CA PRO A 198 -33.75 -3.69 -20.03
C PRO A 198 -34.79 -3.33 -18.96
N THR A 199 -34.89 -2.05 -18.64
CA THR A 199 -36.04 -1.51 -17.92
C THR A 199 -37.27 -1.75 -18.77
N ASN A 200 -38.08 -2.69 -18.30
CA ASN A 200 -39.33 -3.13 -18.89
C ASN A 200 -40.37 -1.99 -18.78
N ASN A 201 -40.35 -1.06 -19.75
CA ASN A 201 -41.31 0.04 -19.88
C ASN A 201 -42.12 -0.13 -21.18
N GLN A 202 -42.86 -1.22 -21.33
CA GLN A 202 -43.82 -1.40 -22.42
C GLN A 202 -45.19 -1.99 -22.01
N GLU A 203 -45.55 -2.00 -20.72
CA GLU A 203 -46.86 -2.54 -20.28
C GLU A 203 -47.86 -1.50 -19.72
N LEU A 204 -47.66 -0.20 -19.92
CA LEU A 204 -48.59 0.82 -19.38
C LEU A 204 -49.31 1.71 -20.41
N GLU A 205 -49.14 1.50 -21.71
CA GLU A 205 -49.85 2.30 -22.75
C GLU A 205 -50.87 1.52 -23.60
N GLN A 206 -51.37 0.37 -23.14
CA GLN A 206 -52.46 -0.35 -23.84
C GLN A 206 -53.77 -0.51 -23.05
N ASN A 207 -53.95 0.21 -21.92
CA ASN A 207 -55.21 0.17 -21.16
C ASN A 207 -55.95 1.52 -21.05
N LEU A 208 -55.69 2.46 -21.96
CA LEU A 208 -56.45 3.73 -22.04
C LEU A 208 -57.24 3.93 -23.33
N GLU A 209 -57.27 2.95 -24.24
CA GLU A 209 -58.18 2.92 -25.38
C GLU A 209 -59.16 1.75 -25.28
N THR A 210 -59.97 1.70 -24.23
CA THR A 210 -61.31 1.07 -24.25
C THR A 210 -62.02 1.28 -22.91
N LYS A 211 -62.72 2.42 -22.78
CA LYS A 211 -64.01 2.54 -22.10
C LYS A 211 -64.64 3.90 -22.36
#